data_AF-A0A1J0EQV4-F1
#
_entry.id   AF-A0A1J0EQV4-F1
#
_cell.length_a   1.000
_cell.length_b   1.000
_cell.length_c   1.000
_cell.angle_alpha   90.00
_cell.angle_beta   90.00
_cell.angle_gamma   90.00
#
_symmetry.space_group_name_H-M   'P 1'
#
loop_
_entity.id
_entity.type
_entity.pdbx_description
1 polymer ?
#
loop_
_entity_poly.entity_id
_entity_poly.type
_entity_poly.pdbx_seq_one_letter_code
_entity_poly.pdbx_strand_id
1 'polypeptide(L)'
;MFEEIKQSYANTFTLWGRYWKYYGGIKAVVNSLYFGLSVLVALACFNVWRAPAWWDTVIASVPTMLGFTLAGLAVLLGMDSKFSKFISGPGSNGGPSPFVRMISTFVHFVVLQVLSLIYAIVCKSLYFELPGMPDWFYWVMAWATPVAWFIGFLIFIYAIFSMLAATFSILWTSEWLDKFVSLEKED
;
A
#
# COMPACT_ATOMS: atom_id res chain seq x y z
N MET A 1 -23.33 17.14 -17.08
CA MET A 1 -23.52 16.16 -15.99
C MET A 1 -23.06 14.74 -16.34
N PHE A 2 -23.72 13.96 -17.22
CA PHE A 2 -23.26 12.59 -17.54
C PHE A 2 -21.89 12.52 -18.24
N GLU A 3 -21.64 13.46 -19.16
CA GLU A 3 -20.32 13.62 -19.82
C GLU A 3 -19.21 13.97 -18.82
N GLU A 4 -19.47 14.88 -17.88
CA GLU A 4 -18.52 15.28 -16.83
C GLU A 4 -18.23 14.12 -15.87
N ILE A 5 -19.25 13.32 -15.53
CA ILE A 5 -19.10 12.11 -14.72
C ILE A 5 -18.21 11.10 -15.47
N LYS A 6 -18.48 10.85 -16.75
CA LYS A 6 -17.69 9.92 -17.59
C LYS A 6 -16.23 10.38 -17.71
N GLN A 7 -16.02 11.68 -17.90
CA GLN A 7 -14.68 12.27 -17.98
C GLN A 7 -13.94 12.18 -16.63
N SER A 8 -14.63 12.36 -15.51
CA SER A 8 -14.08 12.20 -14.16
C SER A 8 -13.63 10.74 -13.89
N TYR A 9 -14.45 9.76 -14.26
CA TYR A 9 -14.06 8.35 -14.18
C TYR A 9 -12.87 8.03 -15.08
N ALA A 10 -12.86 8.50 -16.33
CA ALA A 10 -11.74 8.31 -17.24
C ALA A 10 -10.43 8.88 -16.67
N ASN A 11 -10.47 10.10 -16.12
CA ASN A 11 -9.34 10.72 -15.45
C ASN A 11 -8.85 9.87 -14.26
N THR A 12 -9.76 9.31 -13.47
CA THR A 12 -9.42 8.43 -12.35
C THR A 12 -8.65 7.18 -12.81
N PHE A 13 -9.13 6.49 -13.86
CA PHE A 13 -8.44 5.33 -14.41
C PHE A 13 -7.05 5.67 -14.98
N THR A 14 -6.92 6.83 -15.64
CA THR A 14 -5.59 7.28 -16.09
C THR A 14 -4.64 7.53 -14.92
N LEU A 15 -5.15 8.00 -13.78
CA LEU A 15 -4.37 8.26 -12.58
C LEU A 15 -3.87 6.96 -11.94
N TRP A 16 -4.73 5.96 -11.84
CA TRP A 16 -4.34 4.60 -11.42
C TRP A 16 -3.25 4.01 -12.33
N GLY A 17 -3.41 4.14 -13.65
CA GLY A 17 -2.42 3.67 -14.62
C GLY A 17 -1.07 4.38 -14.48
N ARG A 18 -1.07 5.70 -14.29
CA ARG A 18 0.16 6.50 -14.06
C ARG A 18 0.85 6.10 -12.75
N TYR A 19 0.10 5.99 -11.66
CA TYR A 19 0.62 5.53 -10.37
C TYR A 19 1.30 4.16 -10.51
N TRP A 20 0.61 3.19 -11.14
CA TRP A 20 1.14 1.85 -11.32
C TRP A 20 2.44 1.83 -12.14
N LYS A 21 2.50 2.66 -13.18
CA LYS A 21 3.70 2.84 -14.00
C LYS A 21 4.85 3.46 -13.22
N TYR A 22 4.60 4.50 -12.40
CA TYR A 22 5.63 5.18 -11.62
C TYR A 22 6.18 4.31 -10.48
N TYR A 23 5.35 3.46 -9.88
CA TYR A 23 5.78 2.52 -8.85
C TYR A 23 6.68 1.40 -9.41
N GLY A 24 6.48 0.99 -10.67
CA GLY A 24 7.24 -0.09 -11.32
C GLY A 24 6.42 -1.36 -11.61
N GLY A 25 5.11 -1.31 -11.42
CA GLY A 25 4.16 -2.36 -11.79
C GLY A 25 4.29 -3.68 -11.00
N ILE A 26 3.70 -4.75 -11.55
CA ILE A 26 3.66 -6.08 -10.91
C ILE A 26 5.07 -6.65 -10.70
N LYS A 27 5.98 -6.41 -11.67
CA LYS A 27 7.37 -6.89 -11.58
C LYS A 27 8.08 -6.31 -10.35
N ALA A 28 7.85 -5.03 -10.05
CA ALA A 28 8.41 -4.40 -8.86
C ALA A 28 7.86 -5.01 -7.57
N VAL A 29 6.56 -5.34 -7.52
CA VAL A 29 5.94 -5.99 -6.35
C VAL A 29 6.56 -7.37 -6.12
N VAL A 30 6.54 -8.24 -7.13
CA VAL A 30 6.97 -9.65 -6.98
C VAL A 30 8.46 -9.79 -6.73
N ASN A 31 9.29 -8.94 -7.35
CA ASN A 31 10.74 -8.94 -7.10
C ASN A 31 11.14 -8.08 -5.88
N SER A 32 10.19 -7.47 -5.17
CA SER A 32 10.55 -6.67 -4.00
C SER A 32 10.95 -7.58 -2.83
N LEU A 33 12.03 -7.18 -2.15
CA LEU A 33 12.43 -7.79 -0.89
C LEU A 33 11.28 -7.77 0.13
N TYR A 34 10.50 -6.68 0.15
CA TYR A 34 9.36 -6.49 1.03
C TYR A 34 8.24 -7.52 0.81
N PHE A 35 7.95 -7.89 -0.44
CA PHE A 35 6.99 -8.94 -0.74
C PHE A 35 7.52 -10.34 -0.35
N GLY A 36 8.80 -10.61 -0.61
CA GLY A 36 9.42 -11.85 -0.15
C GLY A 36 9.36 -12.01 1.38
N LEU A 37 9.72 -10.96 2.11
CA LEU A 37 9.64 -10.93 3.57
C LEU A 37 8.19 -11.04 4.07
N SER A 38 7.23 -10.42 3.38
CA SER A 38 5.83 -10.52 3.79
C SER A 38 5.29 -11.94 3.65
N VAL A 39 5.68 -12.67 2.61
CA VAL A 39 5.34 -14.09 2.45
C VAL A 39 5.95 -14.92 3.58
N LEU A 40 7.24 -14.73 3.87
CA LEU A 40 7.92 -15.47 4.94
C LEU A 40 7.26 -15.24 6.31
N VAL A 41 6.95 -13.98 6.64
CA VAL A 41 6.28 -13.63 7.90
C VAL A 41 4.84 -14.16 7.93
N ALA A 42 4.09 -14.05 6.82
CA ALA A 42 2.74 -14.61 6.74
C ALA A 42 2.74 -16.13 6.96
N LEU A 43 3.72 -16.86 6.40
CA LEU A 43 3.88 -18.29 6.65
C LEU A 43 4.26 -18.60 8.10
N ALA A 44 5.19 -17.84 8.69
CA ALA A 44 5.56 -17.99 10.10
C ALA A 44 4.36 -17.75 11.04
N CYS A 45 3.48 -16.82 10.67
CA CYS A 45 2.26 -16.50 11.41
C CYS A 45 1.07 -17.43 11.08
N PHE A 46 1.32 -18.66 10.59
CA PHE A 46 0.29 -19.66 10.27
C PHE A 46 -0.80 -19.79 11.34
N ASN A 47 -0.41 -19.86 12.61
CA ASN A 47 -1.36 -20.02 13.71
C ASN A 47 -2.29 -18.81 13.91
N VAL A 48 -1.85 -17.60 13.52
CA VAL A 48 -2.62 -16.37 13.73
C VAL A 48 -3.71 -16.24 12.68
N TRP A 49 -3.38 -16.36 11.41
CA TRP A 49 -4.38 -16.18 10.34
C TRP A 49 -5.29 -17.39 10.15
N ARG A 50 -4.91 -18.57 10.64
CA ARG A 50 -5.79 -19.75 10.66
C ARG A 50 -6.81 -19.70 11.80
N ALA A 51 -6.58 -18.86 12.82
CA ALA A 51 -7.55 -18.65 13.87
C ALA A 51 -8.64 -17.68 13.39
N PRO A 52 -9.92 -17.89 13.77
CA PRO A 52 -10.94 -16.88 13.58
C PRO A 52 -10.56 -15.61 14.37
N ALA A 53 -10.98 -14.44 13.88
CA ALA A 53 -10.71 -13.09 14.42
C ALA A 53 -9.42 -12.38 13.98
N TRP A 54 -8.60 -12.94 13.08
CA TRP A 54 -7.43 -12.22 12.55
C TRP A 54 -7.79 -10.87 11.88
N TRP A 55 -8.99 -10.79 11.30
CA TRP A 55 -9.53 -9.56 10.70
C TRP A 55 -9.71 -8.43 11.71
N ASP A 56 -9.98 -8.73 12.99
CA ASP A 56 -10.14 -7.71 14.02
C ASP A 56 -8.82 -7.00 14.31
N THR A 57 -7.70 -7.73 14.28
CA THR A 57 -6.36 -7.15 14.37
C THR A 57 -6.09 -6.18 13.22
N VAL A 58 -6.49 -6.54 11.99
CA VAL A 58 -6.32 -5.67 10.82
C VAL A 58 -7.17 -4.41 10.93
N ILE A 59 -8.45 -4.57 11.27
CA ILE A 59 -9.41 -3.46 11.40
C ILE A 59 -8.99 -2.49 12.50
N ALA A 60 -8.43 -2.99 13.61
CA ALA A 60 -7.95 -2.15 14.71
C ALA A 60 -6.62 -1.43 14.39
N SER A 61 -5.73 -2.07 13.64
CA SER A 61 -4.35 -1.58 13.46
C SER A 61 -4.18 -0.66 12.25
N VAL A 62 -4.85 -0.96 11.12
CA VAL A 62 -4.67 -0.25 9.85
C VAL A 62 -5.00 1.25 9.94
N PRO A 63 -6.11 1.69 10.55
CA PRO A 63 -6.45 3.11 10.60
C PRO A 63 -5.40 3.97 11.31
N THR A 64 -4.81 3.46 12.40
CA THR A 64 -3.75 4.17 13.12
C THR A 64 -2.48 4.28 12.29
N MET A 65 -2.11 3.23 11.55
CA MET A 65 -0.96 3.26 10.64
C MET A 65 -1.17 4.24 9.47
N LEU A 66 -2.38 4.27 8.88
CA LEU A 66 -2.76 5.25 7.85
C LEU A 66 -2.66 6.69 8.39
N GLY A 67 -3.18 6.93 9.60
CA GLY A 67 -3.16 8.25 10.21
C GLY A 67 -1.74 8.78 10.43
N PHE A 68 -0.85 7.95 10.99
CA PHE A 68 0.54 8.35 11.27
C PHE A 68 1.33 8.64 9.99
N THR A 69 1.14 7.83 8.96
CA THR A 69 1.88 7.98 7.70
C THR A 69 1.40 9.16 6.85
N LEU A 70 0.10 9.45 6.85
CA LEU A 70 -0.44 10.66 6.22
C LEU A 70 0.00 11.92 6.96
N ALA A 71 0.02 11.90 8.30
CA ALA A 71 0.55 13.01 9.08
C ALA A 71 2.03 13.27 8.77
N GLY A 72 2.85 12.22 8.69
CA GLY A 72 4.26 12.34 8.31
C GLY A 72 4.45 12.92 6.90
N LEU A 73 3.65 12.46 5.92
CA LEU A 73 3.68 13.01 4.56
C LEU A 73 3.22 14.48 4.53
N ALA A 74 2.18 14.83 5.29
CA ALA A 74 1.66 16.20 5.37
C ALA A 74 2.68 17.15 5.98
N VAL A 75 3.43 16.73 7.01
CA VAL A 75 4.54 17.50 7.58
C VAL A 75 5.63 17.71 6.52
N LEU A 76 6.03 16.65 5.82
CA LEU A 76 7.07 16.74 4.78
C LEU A 76 6.68 17.69 3.64
N LEU A 77 5.45 17.60 3.15
CA LEU A 77 4.93 18.50 2.12
C LEU A 77 4.67 19.92 2.64
N GLY A 78 4.32 20.06 3.93
CA GLY A 78 4.09 21.36 4.56
C GLY A 78 5.37 22.17 4.80
N MET A 79 6.52 21.49 4.96
CA MET A 79 7.84 22.13 5.04
C MET A 79 8.36 22.62 3.69
N ASP A 80 7.70 22.25 2.60
CA ASP A 80 8.20 22.43 1.25
C ASP A 80 7.65 23.69 0.57
N SER A 81 8.45 24.76 0.53
CA SER A 81 8.13 25.97 -0.25
C SER A 81 8.88 26.07 -1.58
N LYS A 82 9.98 25.33 -1.76
CA LYS A 82 10.87 25.36 -2.95
C LYS A 82 11.50 24.01 -3.31
N PHE A 83 11.51 23.04 -2.39
CA PHE A 83 12.20 21.77 -2.54
C PHE A 83 11.51 20.85 -3.55
N SER A 84 10.18 20.74 -3.56
CA SER A 84 9.43 20.00 -4.59
C SER A 84 9.82 20.46 -5.99
N LYS A 85 10.04 21.75 -6.21
CA LYS A 85 10.49 22.28 -7.52
C LYS A 85 11.90 21.81 -7.87
N PHE A 86 12.79 21.66 -6.89
CA PHE A 86 14.15 21.14 -7.09
C PHE A 86 14.18 19.64 -7.41
N ILE A 87 13.39 18.84 -6.69
CA ILE A 87 13.28 17.39 -6.95
C ILE A 87 12.26 17.04 -8.05
N SER A 88 11.58 18.06 -8.60
CA SER A 88 10.74 17.96 -9.80
C SER A 88 11.53 18.32 -11.05
N GLY A 89 12.08 17.29 -11.67
CA GLY A 89 12.68 17.38 -13.00
C GLY A 89 12.48 16.06 -13.75
N PRO A 90 12.66 16.02 -15.08
CA PRO A 90 12.71 14.76 -15.79
C PRO A 90 13.78 13.88 -15.14
N GLY A 91 13.39 12.69 -14.67
CA GLY A 91 14.36 11.74 -14.11
C GLY A 91 15.42 11.41 -15.15
N SER A 92 16.65 11.14 -14.71
CA SER A 92 17.70 10.68 -15.62
C SER A 92 17.18 9.48 -16.42
N ASN A 93 17.35 9.51 -17.74
CA ASN A 93 16.84 8.52 -18.71
C ASN A 93 15.30 8.46 -18.92
N GLY A 94 14.57 9.56 -18.68
CA GLY A 94 13.11 9.62 -18.97
C GLY A 94 12.25 8.87 -17.95
N GLY A 95 12.83 8.51 -16.79
CA GLY A 95 12.13 7.91 -15.66
C GLY A 95 11.37 8.95 -14.81
N PRO A 96 10.53 8.50 -13.85
CA PRO A 96 9.87 9.39 -12.91
C PRO A 96 10.89 10.17 -12.09
N SER A 97 10.56 11.41 -11.72
CA SER A 97 11.39 12.20 -10.83
C SER A 97 11.52 11.52 -9.45
N PRO A 98 12.59 11.80 -8.69
CA PRO A 98 12.73 11.29 -7.32
C PRO A 98 11.51 11.62 -6.45
N PHE A 99 10.94 12.82 -6.62
CA PHE A 99 9.70 13.22 -5.96
C PHE A 99 8.51 12.32 -6.31
N VAL A 100 8.27 12.10 -7.61
CA VAL A 100 7.17 11.25 -8.09
C VAL A 100 7.37 9.82 -7.61
N ARG A 101 8.62 9.34 -7.54
CA ARG A 101 8.94 8.01 -7.01
C ARG A 101 8.59 7.89 -5.53
N MET A 102 8.97 8.87 -4.71
CA MET A 102 8.61 8.91 -3.29
C MET A 102 7.09 8.90 -3.12
N ILE A 103 6.38 9.82 -3.78
CA ILE A 103 4.92 9.90 -3.70
C ILE A 103 4.26 8.61 -4.20
N SER A 104 4.74 8.00 -5.28
CA SER A 104 4.19 6.74 -5.78
C SER A 104 4.37 5.57 -4.81
N THR A 105 5.47 5.55 -4.05
CA THR A 105 5.73 4.54 -3.01
C THR A 105 4.77 4.71 -1.85
N PHE A 106 4.52 5.95 -1.43
CA PHE A 106 3.49 6.27 -0.43
C PHE A 106 2.09 5.88 -0.87
N VAL A 107 1.71 6.24 -2.11
CA VAL A 107 0.39 5.88 -2.65
C VAL A 107 0.25 4.36 -2.69
N HIS A 108 1.29 3.61 -3.06
CA HIS A 108 1.25 2.14 -3.03
C HIS A 108 0.97 1.60 -1.64
N PHE A 109 1.72 2.11 -0.66
CA PHE A 109 1.54 1.77 0.74
C PHE A 109 0.09 2.04 1.22
N VAL A 110 -0.46 3.23 0.95
CA VAL A 110 -1.84 3.59 1.34
C VAL A 110 -2.87 2.68 0.66
N VAL A 111 -2.68 2.41 -0.64
CA VAL A 111 -3.57 1.52 -1.40
C VAL A 111 -3.59 0.12 -0.80
N LEU A 112 -2.45 -0.45 -0.45
CA LEU A 112 -2.37 -1.77 0.18
C LEU A 112 -3.07 -1.80 1.54
N GLN A 113 -2.91 -0.75 2.34
CA GLN A 113 -3.59 -0.65 3.63
C GLN A 113 -5.11 -0.58 3.47
N VAL A 114 -5.61 0.22 2.53
CA VAL A 114 -7.06 0.28 2.21
C VAL A 114 -7.57 -1.07 1.72
N LEU A 115 -6.84 -1.73 0.81
CA LEU A 115 -7.19 -3.05 0.31
C LEU A 115 -7.22 -4.10 1.43
N SER A 116 -6.22 -4.09 2.32
CA SER A 116 -6.17 -4.96 3.49
C SER A 116 -7.37 -4.75 4.41
N LEU A 117 -7.75 -3.50 4.66
CA LEU A 117 -8.89 -3.16 5.52
C LEU A 117 -10.21 -3.61 4.92
N ILE A 118 -10.45 -3.32 3.64
CA ILE A 118 -11.65 -3.75 2.91
C ILE A 118 -11.75 -5.27 2.93
N TYR A 119 -10.63 -5.96 2.63
CA TYR A 119 -10.60 -7.43 2.62
C TYR A 119 -10.92 -8.02 4.00
N ALA A 120 -10.37 -7.46 5.08
CA ALA A 120 -10.66 -7.89 6.45
C ALA A 120 -12.14 -7.70 6.81
N ILE A 121 -12.74 -6.57 6.43
CA ILE A 121 -14.19 -6.32 6.66
C ILE A 121 -15.04 -7.33 5.89
N VAL A 122 -14.69 -7.63 4.63
CA VAL A 122 -15.39 -8.65 3.83
C VAL A 122 -15.29 -10.02 4.48
N CYS A 123 -14.10 -10.43 4.92
CA CYS A 123 -13.91 -11.72 5.61
C CYS A 123 -14.72 -11.81 6.91
N LYS A 124 -14.70 -10.74 7.72
CA LYS A 124 -15.51 -10.65 8.94
C LYS A 124 -17.01 -10.75 8.64
N SER A 125 -17.47 -10.11 7.57
CA SER A 125 -18.88 -10.13 7.17
C SER A 125 -19.31 -11.48 6.57
N LEU A 126 -18.39 -12.22 5.96
CA LEU A 126 -18.64 -13.54 5.39
C LEU A 126 -18.44 -14.68 6.40
N TYR A 127 -18.01 -14.37 7.62
CA TYR A 127 -17.90 -15.35 8.70
C TYR A 127 -19.26 -15.57 9.35
N PHE A 128 -20.04 -16.51 8.79
CA PHE A 128 -21.30 -16.97 9.36
C PHE A 128 -21.54 -18.44 9.01
N GLU A 129 -22.27 -19.14 9.87
CA GLU A 129 -22.66 -20.52 9.60
C GLU A 129 -23.97 -20.54 8.81
N LEU A 130 -23.96 -21.19 7.64
CA LEU A 130 -25.15 -21.49 6.84
C LEU A 130 -25.57 -22.94 7.12
N PRO A 131 -26.56 -23.19 7.99
CA PRO A 131 -27.10 -24.53 8.19
C PRO A 131 -27.97 -24.95 6.99
N GLY A 132 -27.83 -26.21 6.54
CA GLY A 132 -28.71 -26.81 5.53
C GLY A 132 -28.25 -26.67 4.08
N MET A 133 -26.96 -26.35 3.83
CA MET A 133 -26.40 -26.40 2.48
C MET A 133 -25.97 -27.82 2.07
N PRO A 134 -25.83 -28.11 0.77
CA PRO A 134 -25.34 -29.40 0.28
C PRO A 134 -23.91 -29.72 0.74
N ASP A 135 -23.57 -31.00 0.94
CA ASP A 135 -22.25 -31.45 1.41
C ASP A 135 -21.07 -30.96 0.57
N TRP A 136 -21.24 -30.82 -0.75
CA TRP A 136 -20.20 -30.31 -1.65
C TRP A 136 -19.82 -28.86 -1.33
N PHE A 137 -20.74 -28.05 -0.81
CA PHE A 137 -20.48 -26.66 -0.43
C PHE A 137 -19.53 -26.59 0.77
N TYR A 138 -19.78 -27.41 1.81
CA TYR A 138 -18.90 -27.47 2.97
C TYR A 138 -17.50 -27.95 2.61
N TRP A 139 -17.39 -28.90 1.67
CA TRP A 139 -16.08 -29.34 1.16
C TRP A 139 -15.31 -28.21 0.46
N VAL A 140 -15.97 -27.44 -0.41
CA VAL A 140 -15.33 -26.28 -1.07
C VAL A 140 -14.94 -25.21 -0.06
N MET A 141 -15.81 -24.88 0.90
CA MET A 141 -15.54 -23.87 1.93
C MET A 141 -14.39 -24.26 2.86
N ALA A 142 -14.21 -25.56 3.15
CA ALA A 142 -13.10 -26.04 3.97
C ALA A 142 -11.71 -25.72 3.37
N TRP A 143 -11.60 -25.68 2.03
CA TRP A 143 -10.37 -25.33 1.34
C TRP A 143 -10.30 -23.85 0.96
N ALA A 144 -11.42 -23.25 0.58
CA ALA A 144 -11.47 -21.85 0.17
C ALA A 144 -11.20 -20.90 1.35
N THR A 145 -11.69 -21.23 2.54
CA THR A 145 -11.59 -20.35 3.73
C THR A 145 -10.14 -20.14 4.17
N PRO A 146 -9.30 -21.18 4.39
CA PRO A 146 -7.90 -20.98 4.75
C PRO A 146 -7.10 -20.24 3.67
N VAL A 147 -7.39 -20.50 2.39
CA VAL A 147 -6.71 -19.81 1.28
C VAL A 147 -7.08 -18.33 1.24
N ALA A 148 -8.36 -17.99 1.40
CA ALA A 148 -8.81 -16.61 1.50
C ALA A 148 -8.20 -15.89 2.72
N TRP A 149 -8.17 -16.55 3.87
CA TRP A 149 -7.58 -15.97 5.08
C TRP A 149 -6.07 -15.74 4.93
N PHE A 150 -5.35 -16.68 4.31
CA PHE A 150 -3.94 -16.49 3.99
C PHE A 150 -3.71 -15.32 3.04
N ILE A 151 -4.51 -15.19 1.97
CA ILE A 151 -4.38 -14.07 1.01
C ILE A 151 -4.64 -12.74 1.71
N GLY A 152 -5.70 -12.65 2.51
CA GLY A 152 -6.02 -11.43 3.27
C GLY A 152 -4.92 -11.03 4.25
N PHE A 153 -4.41 -12.01 5.00
CA PHE A 153 -3.32 -11.78 5.93
C PHE A 153 -2.01 -11.43 5.22
N LEU A 154 -1.73 -12.05 4.07
CA LEU A 154 -0.55 -11.72 3.27
C LEU A 154 -0.60 -10.27 2.77
N ILE A 155 -1.77 -9.80 2.30
CA ILE A 155 -1.97 -8.40 1.90
C ILE A 155 -1.72 -7.47 3.10
N PHE A 156 -2.22 -7.83 4.28
CA PHE A 156 -1.98 -7.06 5.51
C PHE A 156 -0.51 -6.95 5.87
N ILE A 157 0.22 -8.07 5.94
CA ILE A 157 1.65 -8.08 6.25
C ILE A 157 2.44 -7.34 5.17
N TYR A 158 2.08 -7.51 3.89
CA TYR A 158 2.71 -6.76 2.80
C TYR A 158 2.47 -5.26 2.94
N ALA A 159 1.28 -4.83 3.38
CA ALA A 159 1.00 -3.43 3.67
C ALA A 159 1.90 -2.88 4.78
N ILE A 160 2.16 -3.64 5.85
CA ILE A 160 3.11 -3.26 6.91
C ILE A 160 4.54 -3.11 6.35
N PHE A 161 5.02 -4.06 5.55
CA PHE A 161 6.35 -3.94 4.95
C PHE A 161 6.45 -2.79 3.95
N SER A 162 5.38 -2.53 3.19
CA SER A 162 5.31 -1.37 2.29
C SER A 162 5.38 -0.04 3.05
N MET A 163 4.94 -0.01 4.31
CA MET A 163 5.08 1.15 5.20
C MET A 163 6.55 1.46 5.44
N LEU A 164 7.35 0.44 5.78
CA LEU A 164 8.79 0.60 5.98
C LEU A 164 9.47 1.09 4.70
N ALA A 165 9.06 0.56 3.54
CA ALA A 165 9.55 1.04 2.24
C ALA A 165 9.24 2.53 2.02
N ALA A 166 8.01 2.97 2.34
CA ALA A 166 7.63 4.38 2.25
C ALA A 166 8.42 5.25 3.23
N THR A 167 8.60 4.80 4.48
CA THR A 167 9.42 5.51 5.49
C THR A 167 10.87 5.69 5.04
N PHE A 168 11.51 4.66 4.49
CA PHE A 168 12.86 4.80 3.95
C PHE A 168 12.91 5.70 2.71
N SER A 169 11.85 5.72 1.90
CA SER A 169 11.75 6.67 0.79
C SER A 169 11.68 8.12 1.26
N ILE A 170 11.05 8.40 2.41
CA ILE A 170 11.08 9.72 3.05
C ILE A 170 12.50 10.04 3.46
N LEU A 171 13.14 9.16 4.24
CA LEU A 171 14.49 9.37 4.76
C LEU A 171 15.48 9.71 3.64
N TRP A 172 15.45 8.93 2.56
CA TRP A 172 16.27 9.18 1.39
C TRP A 172 16.00 10.56 0.77
N THR A 173 14.73 10.97 0.69
CA THR A 173 14.37 12.30 0.18
C THR A 173 14.81 13.42 1.13
N SER A 174 14.74 13.20 2.44
CA SER A 174 15.22 14.15 3.46
C SER A 174 16.74 14.34 3.40
N GLU A 175 17.53 13.30 3.12
CA GLU A 175 18.98 13.43 2.90
C GLU A 175 19.30 14.29 1.67
N TRP A 176 18.46 14.23 0.64
CA TRP A 176 18.61 15.07 -0.55
C TRP A 176 18.24 16.52 -0.27
N LEU A 177 17.22 16.74 0.57
CA LEU A 177 16.87 18.07 1.07
C LEU A 177 18.02 18.70 1.84
N ASP A 178 18.64 17.94 2.75
CA ASP A 178 19.76 18.44 3.55
C ASP A 178 20.96 18.84 2.67
N LYS A 179 21.31 17.99 1.69
CA LYS A 179 22.33 18.31 0.68
C LYS A 179 21.99 19.57 -0.12
N PHE A 180 20.75 19.71 -0.57
CA PHE A 180 20.32 20.89 -1.32
C PHE A 180 20.45 22.17 -0.50
N VAL A 181 19.98 22.15 0.75
CA VAL A 181 20.08 23.31 1.66
C VAL A 181 21.54 23.64 2.00
N SER A 182 22.42 22.64 2.08
CA SER A 182 23.85 22.89 2.30
C SER A 182 24.51 23.60 1.11
N LEU A 183 24.16 23.24 -0.13
CA LEU A 183 24.68 23.86 -1.34
C LEU A 183 24.19 25.31 -1.50
N GLU A 184 22.92 25.58 -1.20
CA GLU A 184 22.36 26.96 -1.26
C GLU A 184 22.99 27.90 -0.20
N LYS A 185 23.62 27.39 0.84
CA LYS A 185 24.33 28.20 1.85
C LYS A 185 25.78 28.52 1.50
N GLU A 186 26.37 27.80 0.54
CA GLU A 186 27.75 28.02 0.09
C GLU A 186 27.83 29.03 -1.08
N ASP A 187 26.72 29.26 -1.78
CA ASP A 187 26.54 30.29 -2.82
C ASP A 187 26.08 31.65 -2.27
#